data_AF-A0A8S1VJI8-F1
#
_entry.id   AF-A0A8S1VJI8-F1
#
_cell.length_a   1.000
_cell.length_b   1.000
_cell.length_c   1.000
_cell.angle_alpha   90.00
_cell.angle_beta   90.00
_cell.angle_gamma   90.00
#
_symmetry.space_group_name_H-M   'P 1'
#
loop_
_entity.id
_entity.type
_entity.pdbx_description
1 polymer ?
#
loop_
_entity_poly.entity_id
_entity_poly.type
_entity_poly.pdbx_seq_one_letter_code
_entity_poly.pdbx_strand_id
1 'polypeptide(L)'
;MNQLQLSQAQSPRESNFDYDEQPQTQSIQLIENRAALSIITNIQILVAIFQILLILFNSYIAFDLSYKISLLYVTILHFLQIIRIGVNNNKRIQNNQQCCISVFWGVLSISYYGCLIYFLENDDFPIQYPILMYLIFTLTWFVLTLNNYLKNKNDKNFILILQVLFRFFFVLQLMMINLKQIQWIDWDWIYVFTILWMFLSIICIFQLIFLFDFICKAASFLQERDPINREAFNQQIIGSLWINLLILCVSGLPTFSMVCYTIKLQTGKNSYNTLSITLSVIYSLVFIVFTLYYRISLSQFVSQIQQSRVVENNVENNADNQQRYQLNSPSSKHRNHLIKSKEQILTHLPQYLIRLSQTYFMPANDKDKDNASQQKQPQKFQFEQQHFKRNKTDQDQPKFSNRNSLTEINSDKDTQCFNCYQNESCAVYMPCGHGGLCVKCATEWFNEKQECLICRKPVESVIQISQSEQNKVQVIDVLAF
;
A
#
# COMPACT_ATOMS: atom_id res chain seq x y z
N MET A 1 -14.27 -89.27 -5.14
CA MET A 1 -13.62 -88.36 -4.18
C MET A 1 -12.88 -87.30 -4.99
N ASN A 2 -13.54 -86.17 -5.25
CA ASN A 2 -12.95 -85.01 -5.93
C ASN A 2 -13.12 -83.81 -5.00
N GLN A 3 -12.04 -83.35 -4.38
CA GLN A 3 -12.02 -82.10 -3.61
C GLN A 3 -11.46 -80.99 -4.51
N LEU A 4 -12.34 -80.05 -4.86
CA LEU A 4 -12.03 -78.77 -5.48
C LEU A 4 -11.47 -77.82 -4.43
N GLN A 5 -10.24 -77.35 -4.64
CA GLN A 5 -9.65 -76.24 -3.89
C GLN A 5 -10.19 -74.91 -4.43
N LEU A 6 -10.91 -74.18 -3.58
CA LEU A 6 -11.35 -72.80 -3.82
C LEU A 6 -10.22 -71.83 -3.46
N SER A 7 -9.74 -71.08 -4.44
CA SER A 7 -8.81 -69.96 -4.27
C SER A 7 -9.54 -68.75 -3.69
N GLN A 8 -9.02 -68.20 -2.59
CA GLN A 8 -9.49 -66.94 -2.01
C GLN A 8 -8.91 -65.76 -2.79
N ALA A 9 -9.78 -64.89 -3.30
CA ALA A 9 -9.41 -63.63 -3.92
C ALA A 9 -8.98 -62.60 -2.86
N GLN A 10 -7.75 -62.09 -2.98
CA GLN A 10 -7.26 -60.99 -2.16
C GLN A 10 -7.86 -59.67 -2.65
N SER A 11 -8.44 -58.89 -1.74
CA SER A 11 -9.00 -57.56 -2.01
C SER A 11 -7.88 -56.58 -2.40
N PRO A 12 -8.09 -55.73 -3.41
CA PRO A 12 -7.11 -54.70 -3.77
C PRO A 12 -6.97 -53.70 -2.62
N ARG A 13 -5.73 -53.48 -2.16
CA ARG A 13 -5.34 -52.41 -1.24
C ARG A 13 -5.70 -51.07 -1.88
N GLU A 14 -6.62 -50.32 -1.29
CA GLU A 14 -6.84 -48.91 -1.61
C GLU A 14 -5.53 -48.15 -1.34
N SER A 15 -4.85 -47.75 -2.41
CA SER A 15 -3.75 -46.81 -2.33
C SER A 15 -4.33 -45.46 -1.95
N ASN A 16 -3.91 -44.91 -0.81
CA ASN A 16 -4.13 -43.51 -0.44
C ASN A 16 -3.62 -42.63 -1.59
N PHE A 17 -4.53 -42.22 -2.47
CA PHE A 17 -4.27 -41.17 -3.45
C PHE A 17 -4.14 -39.89 -2.64
N ASP A 18 -2.91 -39.35 -2.60
CA ASP A 18 -2.66 -37.96 -2.22
C ASP A 18 -3.55 -37.09 -3.11
N TYR A 19 -4.59 -36.51 -2.51
CA TYR A 19 -5.38 -35.48 -3.16
C TYR A 19 -4.49 -34.25 -3.30
N ASP A 20 -3.95 -34.03 -4.50
CA ASP A 20 -3.22 -32.81 -4.85
C ASP A 20 -4.10 -31.57 -4.55
N GLU A 21 -3.75 -30.81 -3.51
CA GLU A 21 -4.42 -29.55 -3.08
C GLU A 21 -4.29 -28.38 -4.09
N GLN A 22 -4.11 -28.65 -5.38
CA GLN A 22 -3.87 -27.62 -6.40
C GLN A 22 -5.05 -26.74 -6.91
N PRO A 23 -6.35 -26.95 -6.62
CA PRO A 23 -7.40 -26.10 -7.22
C PRO A 23 -7.67 -24.76 -6.53
N GLN A 24 -7.24 -24.54 -5.27
CA GLN A 24 -7.63 -23.32 -4.54
C GLN A 24 -6.90 -22.05 -5.04
N THR A 25 -5.62 -22.14 -5.39
CA THR A 25 -4.79 -20.97 -5.72
C THR A 25 -5.22 -20.26 -7.01
N GLN A 26 -5.70 -21.00 -8.02
CA GLN A 26 -6.15 -20.42 -9.29
C GLN A 26 -7.45 -19.60 -9.12
N SER A 27 -8.33 -20.03 -8.22
CA SER A 27 -9.60 -19.34 -7.98
C SER A 27 -9.41 -17.95 -7.37
N ILE A 28 -8.44 -17.82 -6.46
CA ILE A 28 -8.12 -16.57 -5.76
C ILE A 28 -7.55 -15.54 -6.75
N GLN A 29 -6.57 -15.95 -7.56
CA GLN A 29 -5.97 -15.07 -8.58
C GLN A 29 -7.01 -14.53 -9.57
N LEU A 30 -7.98 -15.36 -9.95
CA LEU A 30 -9.03 -14.95 -10.89
C LEU A 30 -10.01 -13.92 -10.27
N ILE A 31 -10.31 -14.04 -8.98
CA ILE A 31 -11.14 -13.08 -8.23
C ILE A 31 -10.41 -11.73 -8.10
N GLU A 32 -9.12 -11.76 -7.74
CA GLU A 32 -8.30 -10.54 -7.60
C GLU A 32 -8.18 -9.78 -8.92
N ASN A 33 -7.93 -10.50 -10.02
CA ASN A 33 -7.86 -9.90 -11.35
C ASN A 33 -9.20 -9.24 -11.76
N ARG A 34 -10.34 -9.84 -11.42
CA ARG A 34 -11.66 -9.22 -11.69
C ARG A 34 -11.86 -7.93 -10.89
N ALA A 35 -11.42 -7.90 -9.63
CA ALA A 35 -11.50 -6.69 -8.80
C ALA A 35 -10.62 -5.57 -9.35
N ALA A 36 -9.37 -5.86 -9.71
CA ALA A 36 -8.43 -4.91 -10.31
C ALA A 36 -8.99 -4.35 -11.63
N LEU A 37 -9.54 -5.20 -12.49
CA LEU A 37 -10.17 -4.80 -13.75
C LEU A 37 -11.35 -3.86 -13.53
N SER A 38 -12.19 -4.13 -12.53
CA SER A 38 -13.31 -3.26 -12.16
C SER A 38 -12.81 -1.87 -11.74
N ILE A 39 -11.72 -1.79 -10.97
CA ILE A 39 -11.10 -0.53 -10.55
C ILE A 39 -10.61 0.25 -11.77
N ILE A 40 -9.89 -0.39 -12.69
CA ILE A 40 -9.37 0.25 -13.92
C ILE A 40 -10.53 0.80 -14.76
N THR A 41 -11.58 0.02 -14.97
CA THR A 41 -12.76 0.47 -15.74
C THR A 41 -13.46 1.65 -15.06
N ASN A 42 -13.61 1.64 -13.73
CA ASN A 42 -14.19 2.76 -13.00
C ASN A 42 -13.35 4.03 -13.15
N ILE A 43 -12.03 3.91 -13.07
CA ILE A 43 -11.10 5.03 -13.26
C ILE A 43 -11.19 5.57 -14.69
N GLN A 44 -11.24 4.69 -15.69
CA GLN A 44 -11.37 5.08 -17.10
C GLN A 44 -12.68 5.83 -17.37
N ILE A 45 -13.81 5.36 -16.81
CA ILE A 45 -15.10 6.05 -16.89
C ILE A 45 -15.02 7.43 -16.24
N LEU A 46 -14.39 7.54 -15.06
CA LEU A 46 -14.22 8.81 -14.37
C LEU A 46 -13.39 9.81 -15.18
N VAL A 47 -12.27 9.35 -15.77
CA VAL A 47 -11.44 10.16 -16.66
C VAL A 47 -12.23 10.61 -17.88
N ALA A 48 -13.00 9.72 -18.52
CA ALA A 48 -13.82 10.07 -19.68
C ALA A 48 -14.88 11.12 -19.34
N ILE A 49 -15.58 10.96 -18.21
CA ILE A 49 -16.56 11.94 -17.71
C ILE A 49 -15.90 13.31 -17.48
N PHE A 50 -14.73 13.31 -16.83
CA PHE A 50 -14.00 14.54 -16.56
C PHE A 50 -13.52 15.23 -17.85
N GLN A 51 -13.04 14.47 -18.83
CA GLN A 51 -12.61 14.99 -20.13
C GLN A 51 -13.77 15.55 -20.95
N ILE A 52 -14.94 14.90 -20.93
CA ILE A 52 -16.15 15.45 -21.58
C ILE A 52 -16.53 16.79 -20.94
N LEU A 53 -16.50 16.89 -19.61
CA LEU A 53 -16.74 18.17 -18.93
C LEU A 53 -15.75 19.24 -19.37
N LEU A 54 -14.46 18.90 -19.45
CA LEU A 54 -13.41 19.83 -19.85
C LEU A 54 -13.58 20.29 -21.30
N ILE A 55 -13.94 19.39 -22.21
CA ILE A 55 -14.22 19.70 -23.62
C ILE A 55 -15.45 20.60 -23.73
N LEU A 56 -16.54 20.31 -23.00
CA LEU A 56 -17.74 21.16 -22.99
C LEU A 56 -17.43 22.55 -22.44
N PHE A 57 -16.64 22.64 -21.36
CA PHE A 57 -16.18 23.90 -20.79
C PHE A 57 -15.33 24.70 -21.78
N ASN A 58 -14.31 24.09 -22.38
CA ASN A 58 -13.50 24.80 -23.37
C ASN A 58 -14.30 25.15 -24.64
N SER A 59 -15.30 24.35 -25.02
CA SER A 59 -16.19 24.64 -26.16
C SER A 59 -17.10 25.84 -25.88
N TYR A 60 -17.61 25.96 -24.65
CA TYR A 60 -18.28 27.17 -24.17
C TYR A 60 -17.40 28.40 -24.38
N ILE A 61 -16.13 28.31 -24.03
CA ILE A 61 -15.21 29.44 -24.13
C ILE A 61 -14.78 29.71 -25.59
N ALA A 62 -14.54 28.67 -26.39
CA ALA A 62 -14.00 28.80 -27.75
C ALA A 62 -15.05 29.22 -28.78
N PHE A 63 -16.28 28.69 -28.65
CA PHE A 63 -17.33 28.81 -29.65
C PHE A 63 -18.55 29.58 -29.16
N ASP A 64 -18.45 30.20 -27.97
CA ASP A 64 -19.55 30.89 -27.28
C ASP A 64 -20.82 30.00 -27.21
N LEU A 65 -20.62 28.69 -27.03
CA LEU A 65 -21.70 27.74 -26.80
C LEU A 65 -22.52 28.18 -25.57
N SER A 66 -23.77 27.77 -25.43
CA SER A 66 -24.50 28.08 -24.20
C SER A 66 -23.88 27.38 -22.99
N TYR A 67 -23.54 28.12 -21.93
CA TYR A 67 -23.06 27.57 -20.65
C TYR A 67 -24.05 26.56 -20.04
N LYS A 68 -25.34 26.65 -20.42
CA LYS A 68 -26.41 25.74 -20.00
C LYS A 68 -26.10 24.29 -20.35
N ILE A 69 -25.38 24.03 -21.45
CA ILE A 69 -25.00 22.66 -21.85
C ILE A 69 -24.02 22.06 -20.84
N SER A 70 -22.99 22.82 -20.45
CA SER A 70 -22.02 22.37 -19.43
C SER A 70 -22.68 22.18 -18.06
N LEU A 71 -23.56 23.09 -17.67
CA LEU A 71 -24.31 22.98 -16.41
C LEU A 71 -25.30 21.80 -16.42
N LEU A 72 -25.99 21.56 -17.53
CA LEU A 72 -26.88 20.41 -17.70
C LEU A 72 -26.08 19.10 -17.56
N TYR A 73 -24.91 19.02 -18.18
CA TYR A 73 -24.02 17.87 -18.05
C TYR A 73 -23.65 17.59 -16.60
N VAL A 74 -23.19 18.61 -15.86
CA VAL A 74 -22.86 18.49 -14.43
C VAL A 74 -24.08 18.10 -13.59
N THR A 75 -25.25 18.65 -13.89
CA THR A 75 -26.51 18.35 -13.19
C THR A 75 -26.90 16.88 -13.39
N ILE A 76 -26.80 16.36 -14.61
CA ILE A 76 -27.04 14.94 -14.92
C ILE A 76 -26.07 14.05 -14.13
N LEU A 77 -24.78 14.42 -14.04
CA LEU A 77 -23.81 13.65 -13.25
C LEU A 77 -24.16 13.58 -11.76
N HIS A 78 -24.56 14.70 -11.15
CA HIS A 78 -25.00 14.70 -9.74
C HIS A 78 -26.27 13.86 -9.56
N PHE A 79 -27.21 13.93 -10.49
CA PHE A 79 -28.42 13.11 -10.45
C PHE A 79 -28.08 11.60 -10.54
N LEU A 80 -27.21 11.20 -11.47
CA LEU A 80 -26.73 9.82 -11.57
C LEU A 80 -25.98 9.37 -10.31
N GLN A 81 -25.22 10.27 -9.68
CA GLN A 81 -24.56 9.99 -8.41
C GLN A 81 -25.57 9.74 -7.28
N ILE A 82 -26.64 10.54 -7.20
CA ILE A 82 -27.71 10.33 -6.22
C ILE A 82 -28.38 8.97 -6.44
N ILE A 83 -28.71 8.61 -7.68
CA ILE A 83 -29.29 7.30 -8.03
C ILE A 83 -28.33 6.18 -7.61
N ARG A 84 -27.05 6.29 -7.96
CA ARG A 84 -26.03 5.29 -7.60
C ARG A 84 -25.94 5.09 -6.09
N ILE A 85 -25.97 6.17 -5.32
CA ILE A 85 -25.98 6.13 -3.86
C ILE A 85 -27.26 5.44 -3.37
N GLY A 86 -28.42 5.79 -3.90
CA GLY A 86 -29.71 5.16 -3.55
C GLY A 86 -29.72 3.65 -3.80
N VAL A 87 -29.28 3.21 -4.98
CA VAL A 87 -29.23 1.78 -5.35
C VAL A 87 -28.24 1.00 -4.49
N ASN A 88 -27.07 1.57 -4.21
CA ASN A 88 -26.04 0.89 -3.40
C ASN A 88 -26.44 0.76 -1.93
N ASN A 89 -27.14 1.75 -1.38
CA ASN A 89 -27.53 1.72 0.04
C ASN A 89 -28.62 0.69 0.34
N ASN A 90 -29.47 0.34 -0.63
CA ASN A 90 -30.42 -0.76 -0.46
C ASN A 90 -29.72 -2.10 -0.11
N LYS A 91 -28.42 -2.24 -0.41
CA LYS A 91 -27.63 -3.44 -0.11
C LYS A 91 -26.87 -3.41 1.23
N ARG A 92 -26.76 -2.24 1.89
CA ARG A 92 -25.95 -2.08 3.12
C ARG A 92 -26.68 -1.22 4.15
N ILE A 93 -27.56 -1.85 4.94
CA ILE A 93 -28.42 -1.21 5.95
C ILE A 93 -27.62 -0.53 7.10
N GLN A 94 -26.33 -0.82 7.28
CA GLN A 94 -25.58 -0.42 8.47
C GLN A 94 -25.04 1.02 8.51
N ASN A 95 -25.16 1.86 7.47
CA ASN A 95 -24.55 3.20 7.48
C ASN A 95 -25.45 4.33 6.92
N ASN A 96 -26.68 4.41 7.43
CA ASN A 96 -27.72 5.31 6.93
C ASN A 96 -27.36 6.81 6.97
N GLN A 97 -26.60 7.28 7.96
CA GLN A 97 -26.34 8.73 8.12
C GLN A 97 -25.48 9.31 6.99
N GLN A 98 -24.40 8.63 6.59
CA GLN A 98 -23.51 9.13 5.53
C GLN A 98 -24.18 9.13 4.16
N CYS A 99 -25.09 8.19 3.93
CA CYS A 99 -25.95 8.16 2.75
C CYS A 99 -26.79 9.45 2.66
N CYS A 100 -27.57 9.74 3.72
CA CYS A 100 -28.48 10.89 3.72
C CYS A 100 -27.73 12.21 3.47
N ILE A 101 -26.58 12.40 4.12
CA ILE A 101 -25.75 13.60 3.92
C ILE A 101 -25.24 13.69 2.47
N SER A 102 -24.83 12.58 1.88
CA SER A 102 -24.35 12.56 0.49
C SER A 102 -25.45 12.82 -0.53
N VAL A 103 -26.66 12.30 -0.30
CA VAL A 103 -27.84 12.59 -1.13
C VAL A 103 -28.22 14.06 -1.00
N PHE A 104 -28.26 14.58 0.23
CA PHE A 104 -28.60 15.98 0.48
C PHE A 104 -27.61 16.94 -0.19
N TRP A 105 -26.29 16.63 -0.15
CA TRP A 105 -25.28 17.36 -0.91
C TRP A 105 -25.59 17.41 -2.41
N GLY A 106 -25.99 16.29 -3.00
CA GLY A 106 -26.35 16.22 -4.42
C GLY A 106 -27.57 17.10 -4.75
N VAL A 107 -28.61 17.04 -3.91
CA VAL A 107 -29.82 17.86 -4.06
C VAL A 107 -29.47 19.36 -3.96
N LEU A 108 -28.66 19.74 -2.97
CA LEU A 108 -28.16 21.10 -2.82
C LEU A 108 -27.36 21.57 -4.04
N SER A 109 -26.51 20.70 -4.59
CA SER A 109 -25.75 21.01 -5.81
C SER A 109 -26.67 21.29 -6.99
N ILE A 110 -27.65 20.41 -7.23
CA ILE A 110 -28.63 20.56 -8.31
C ILE A 110 -29.45 21.85 -8.13
N SER A 111 -29.93 22.12 -6.91
CA SER A 111 -30.66 23.35 -6.60
C SER A 111 -29.81 24.58 -6.84
N TYR A 112 -28.54 24.56 -6.44
CA TYR A 112 -27.60 25.66 -6.67
C TYR A 112 -27.40 25.92 -8.16
N TYR A 113 -27.22 24.89 -8.99
CA TYR A 113 -27.09 25.06 -10.44
C TYR A 113 -28.36 25.64 -11.08
N GLY A 114 -29.54 25.22 -10.61
CA GLY A 114 -30.81 25.82 -11.03
C GLY A 114 -30.89 27.31 -10.70
N CYS A 115 -30.54 27.70 -9.47
CA CYS A 115 -30.46 29.10 -9.07
C CYS A 115 -29.41 29.88 -9.86
N LEU A 116 -28.26 29.28 -10.19
CA LEU A 116 -27.21 29.90 -10.97
C LEU A 116 -27.67 30.19 -12.41
N ILE A 117 -28.37 29.25 -13.05
CA ILE A 117 -28.96 29.46 -14.38
C ILE A 117 -29.97 30.60 -14.32
N TYR A 118 -30.87 30.58 -13.34
CA TYR A 118 -31.89 31.62 -13.19
C TYR A 118 -31.27 33.01 -12.94
N PHE A 119 -30.22 33.08 -12.12
CA PHE A 119 -29.45 34.30 -11.88
C PHE A 119 -28.79 34.82 -13.16
N LEU A 120 -28.11 33.96 -13.92
CA LEU A 120 -27.46 34.32 -15.18
C LEU A 120 -28.43 34.77 -16.29
N GLU A 121 -29.73 34.50 -16.15
CA GLU A 121 -30.77 34.89 -17.12
C GLU A 121 -31.55 36.13 -16.72
N ASN A 122 -31.79 36.34 -15.42
CA ASN A 122 -32.73 37.36 -14.95
C ASN A 122 -32.09 38.48 -14.14
N ASP A 123 -30.80 38.38 -13.76
CA ASP A 123 -30.01 39.34 -12.93
C ASP A 123 -30.59 39.71 -11.55
N ASP A 124 -31.89 39.51 -11.31
CA ASP A 124 -32.64 39.92 -10.11
C ASP A 124 -32.54 38.91 -8.95
N PHE A 125 -31.90 37.77 -9.16
CA PHE A 125 -31.86 36.71 -8.16
C PHE A 125 -30.66 36.83 -7.22
N PRO A 126 -30.87 36.92 -5.90
CA PRO A 126 -29.77 37.01 -4.93
C PRO A 126 -29.05 35.67 -4.74
N ILE A 127 -28.13 35.33 -5.66
CA ILE A 127 -27.36 34.08 -5.69
C ILE A 127 -26.50 33.86 -4.43
N GLN A 128 -26.25 34.93 -3.65
CA GLN A 128 -25.54 34.85 -2.38
C GLN A 128 -26.23 33.93 -1.34
N TYR A 129 -27.56 33.82 -1.33
CA TYR A 129 -28.25 33.01 -0.31
C TYR A 129 -28.09 31.50 -0.53
N PRO A 130 -28.30 30.94 -1.75
CA PRO A 130 -28.04 29.51 -1.98
C PRO A 130 -26.60 29.10 -1.71
N ILE A 131 -25.60 29.93 -2.10
CA ILE A 131 -24.20 29.58 -1.86
C ILE A 131 -23.82 29.67 -0.37
N LEU A 132 -24.39 30.63 0.38
CA LEU A 132 -24.20 30.71 1.83
C LEU A 132 -24.81 29.50 2.54
N MET A 133 -26.03 29.11 2.17
CA MET A 133 -26.65 27.89 2.69
C MET A 133 -25.79 26.66 2.38
N TYR A 134 -25.25 26.57 1.16
CA TYR A 134 -24.35 25.50 0.78
C TYR A 134 -23.10 25.50 1.67
N LEU A 135 -22.46 26.65 1.88
CA LEU A 135 -21.28 26.80 2.74
C LEU A 135 -21.57 26.35 4.18
N ILE A 136 -22.66 26.82 4.79
CA ILE A 136 -23.06 26.45 6.16
C ILE A 136 -23.27 24.94 6.27
N PHE A 137 -23.93 24.33 5.27
CA PHE A 137 -24.10 22.87 5.25
C PHE A 137 -22.76 22.14 5.18
N THR A 138 -21.85 22.55 4.29
CA THR A 138 -20.53 21.92 4.16
C THR A 138 -19.67 22.07 5.41
N LEU A 139 -19.71 23.23 6.06
CA LEU A 139 -19.00 23.51 7.30
C LEU A 139 -19.55 22.66 8.44
N THR A 140 -20.88 22.58 8.56
CA THR A 140 -21.53 21.73 9.57
C THR A 140 -21.13 20.27 9.36
N TRP A 141 -21.15 19.78 8.12
CA TRP A 141 -20.72 18.42 7.82
C TRP A 141 -19.23 18.20 8.12
N PHE A 142 -18.37 19.17 7.82
CA PHE A 142 -16.94 19.10 8.17
C PHE A 142 -16.75 18.97 9.68
N VAL A 143 -17.39 19.84 10.48
CA VAL A 143 -17.31 19.80 11.95
C VAL A 143 -17.81 18.47 12.52
N LEU A 144 -18.95 17.96 12.03
CA LEU A 144 -19.48 16.67 12.46
C LEU A 144 -18.51 15.51 12.13
N THR A 145 -17.91 15.53 10.95
CA THR A 145 -16.96 14.50 10.52
C THR A 145 -15.67 14.57 11.31
N LEU A 146 -15.16 15.79 11.57
CA LEU A 146 -13.98 16.02 12.39
C LEU A 146 -14.20 15.55 13.84
N ASN A 147 -15.35 15.88 14.43
CA ASN A 147 -15.71 15.42 15.78
C ASN A 147 -15.77 13.88 15.84
N ASN A 148 -16.36 13.24 14.83
CA ASN A 148 -16.41 11.78 14.75
C ASN A 148 -15.03 11.15 14.61
N TYR A 149 -14.10 11.77 13.88
CA TYR A 149 -12.71 11.31 13.80
C TYR A 149 -11.95 11.49 15.11
N LEU A 150 -12.11 12.64 15.77
CA LEU A 150 -11.47 12.89 17.08
C LEU A 150 -11.95 11.88 18.12
N LYS A 151 -13.23 11.48 18.06
CA LYS A 151 -13.80 10.43 18.92
C LYS A 151 -13.32 9.03 18.54
N ASN A 152 -13.28 8.73 17.24
CA ASN A 152 -12.93 7.41 16.70
C ASN A 152 -11.78 7.59 15.70
N LYS A 153 -10.53 7.48 16.21
CA LYS A 153 -9.27 7.56 15.44
C LYS A 153 -9.13 6.37 14.47
N ASN A 154 -9.96 6.36 13.44
CA ASN A 154 -10.02 5.33 12.41
C ASN A 154 -9.62 5.95 11.06
N ASP A 155 -8.73 5.28 10.32
CA ASP A 155 -8.24 5.77 9.02
C ASP A 155 -9.37 6.00 8.01
N LYS A 156 -10.45 5.21 8.08
CA LYS A 156 -11.64 5.43 7.24
C LYS A 156 -12.27 6.81 7.48
N ASN A 157 -12.24 7.28 8.73
CA ASN A 157 -12.74 8.60 9.09
C ASN A 157 -11.79 9.70 8.59
N PHE A 158 -10.48 9.45 8.54
CA PHE A 158 -9.52 10.40 7.98
C PHE A 158 -9.77 10.66 6.49
N ILE A 159 -9.95 9.60 5.69
CA ILE A 159 -10.30 9.73 4.26
C ILE A 159 -11.60 10.52 4.09
N LEU A 160 -12.59 10.28 4.95
CA LEU A 160 -13.85 11.01 4.93
C LEU A 160 -13.67 12.50 5.27
N ILE A 161 -12.85 12.84 6.27
CA ILE A 161 -12.51 14.25 6.57
C ILE A 161 -11.91 14.92 5.34
N LEU A 162 -10.92 14.27 4.73
CA LEU A 162 -10.24 14.82 3.56
C LEU A 162 -11.22 15.07 2.41
N GLN A 163 -12.15 14.14 2.17
CA GLN A 163 -13.21 14.30 1.17
C GLN A 163 -14.13 15.49 1.49
N VAL A 164 -14.54 15.66 2.74
CA VAL A 164 -15.40 16.79 3.16
C VAL A 164 -14.65 18.12 3.12
N LEU A 165 -13.35 18.11 3.42
CA LEU A 165 -12.48 19.28 3.33
C LEU A 165 -12.33 19.77 1.88
N PHE A 166 -12.11 18.87 0.92
CA PHE A 166 -12.06 19.25 -0.50
C PHE A 166 -13.38 19.85 -0.98
N ARG A 167 -14.48 19.27 -0.53
CA ARG A 167 -15.84 19.75 -0.74
C ARG A 167 -16.07 21.16 -0.18
N PHE A 168 -15.57 21.42 1.03
CA PHE A 168 -15.60 22.75 1.64
C PHE A 168 -14.81 23.77 0.81
N PHE A 169 -13.57 23.46 0.41
CA PHE A 169 -12.77 24.35 -0.44
C PHE A 169 -13.41 24.62 -1.81
N PHE A 170 -14.08 23.62 -2.40
CA PHE A 170 -14.83 23.79 -3.63
C PHE A 170 -15.98 24.80 -3.46
N VAL A 171 -16.77 24.69 -2.39
CA VAL A 171 -17.86 25.65 -2.11
C VAL A 171 -17.32 27.04 -1.79
N LEU A 172 -16.18 27.13 -1.08
CA LEU A 172 -15.51 28.40 -0.84
C LEU A 172 -15.06 29.07 -2.15
N GLN A 173 -14.50 28.29 -3.09
CA GLN A 173 -14.14 28.78 -4.43
C GLN A 173 -15.36 29.27 -5.21
N LEU A 174 -16.50 28.57 -5.15
CA LEU A 174 -17.76 29.01 -5.76
C LEU A 174 -18.28 30.30 -5.14
N MET A 175 -18.16 30.47 -3.82
CA MET A 175 -18.53 31.71 -3.13
C MET A 175 -17.71 32.90 -3.64
N MET A 176 -16.39 32.76 -3.79
CA MET A 176 -15.54 33.84 -4.33
C MET A 176 -15.94 34.23 -5.75
N ILE A 177 -16.28 33.25 -6.59
CA ILE A 177 -16.78 33.50 -7.96
C ILE A 177 -18.11 34.27 -7.92
N ASN A 178 -19.05 33.84 -7.07
CA ASN A 178 -20.34 34.53 -6.94
C ASN A 178 -20.18 35.96 -6.42
N LEU A 179 -19.33 36.19 -5.42
CA LEU A 179 -19.03 37.53 -4.88
C LEU A 179 -18.45 38.45 -5.97
N LYS A 180 -17.58 37.91 -6.83
CA LYS A 180 -17.05 38.65 -7.98
C LYS A 180 -18.14 38.96 -8.99
N GLN A 181 -19.01 37.99 -9.27
CA GLN A 181 -20.06 38.13 -10.28
C GLN A 181 -21.12 39.18 -9.88
N ILE A 182 -21.44 39.29 -8.59
CA ILE A 182 -22.33 40.35 -8.05
C ILE A 182 -21.62 41.69 -7.81
N GLN A 183 -20.35 41.83 -8.23
CA GLN A 183 -19.54 43.04 -8.06
C GLN A 183 -19.35 43.50 -6.61
N TRP A 184 -19.41 42.58 -5.64
CA TRP A 184 -19.09 42.91 -4.24
C TRP A 184 -17.58 42.96 -3.97
N ILE A 185 -16.78 42.32 -4.84
CA ILE A 185 -15.33 42.37 -4.80
C ILE A 185 -14.76 42.80 -6.16
N ASP A 186 -13.83 43.75 -6.14
CA ASP A 186 -13.19 44.29 -7.34
C ASP A 186 -11.90 43.55 -7.72
N TRP A 187 -11.64 42.38 -7.13
CA TRP A 187 -10.40 41.64 -7.36
C TRP A 187 -10.30 41.09 -8.79
N ASP A 188 -9.08 41.01 -9.31
CA ASP A 188 -8.82 40.33 -10.59
C ASP A 188 -9.17 38.84 -10.51
N TRP A 189 -9.56 38.25 -11.64
CA TRP A 189 -9.94 36.84 -11.74
C TRP A 189 -8.84 35.87 -11.26
N ILE A 190 -7.56 36.26 -11.38
CA ILE A 190 -6.46 35.45 -10.86
C ILE A 190 -6.55 35.27 -9.34
N TYR A 191 -6.94 36.31 -8.60
CA TYR A 191 -7.12 36.26 -7.15
C TYR A 191 -8.41 35.52 -6.79
N VAL A 192 -9.49 35.73 -7.56
CA VAL A 192 -10.76 35.00 -7.37
C VAL A 192 -10.54 33.49 -7.45
N PHE A 193 -9.68 33.01 -8.36
CA PHE A 193 -9.34 31.58 -8.52
C PHE A 193 -8.20 31.07 -7.62
N THR A 194 -7.77 31.81 -6.59
CA THR A 194 -6.57 31.43 -5.80
C THR A 194 -6.69 30.05 -5.15
N ILE A 195 -7.85 29.66 -4.64
CA ILE A 195 -8.04 28.32 -4.02
C ILE A 195 -7.83 27.23 -5.07
N LEU A 196 -8.39 27.40 -6.27
CA LEU A 196 -8.21 26.49 -7.39
C LEU A 196 -6.73 26.43 -7.83
N TRP A 197 -6.05 27.57 -7.92
CA TRP A 197 -4.62 27.61 -8.28
C TRP A 197 -3.74 26.87 -7.27
N MET A 198 -3.98 27.07 -5.97
CA MET A 198 -3.26 26.34 -4.92
C MET A 198 -3.43 24.82 -5.07
N PHE A 199 -4.65 24.35 -5.35
CA PHE A 199 -4.92 22.93 -5.56
C PHE A 199 -4.22 22.40 -6.82
N LEU A 200 -4.30 23.12 -7.94
CA LEU A 200 -3.62 22.74 -9.18
C LEU A 200 -2.10 22.73 -9.03
N SER A 201 -1.52 23.69 -8.30
CA SER A 201 -0.09 23.72 -7.98
C SER A 201 0.34 22.51 -7.15
N ILE A 202 -0.43 22.14 -6.11
CA ILE A 202 -0.12 20.97 -5.29
C ILE A 202 -0.15 19.69 -6.14
N ILE A 203 -1.16 19.51 -7.00
CA ILE A 203 -1.21 18.31 -7.87
C ILE A 203 -0.09 18.35 -8.91
N CYS A 204 0.29 19.52 -9.42
CA CYS A 204 1.44 19.65 -10.33
C CYS A 204 2.75 19.22 -9.65
N ILE A 205 2.95 19.54 -8.37
CA ILE A 205 4.10 19.04 -7.59
C ILE A 205 4.05 17.51 -7.49
N PHE A 206 2.89 16.93 -7.16
CA PHE A 206 2.73 15.48 -7.15
C PHE A 206 3.01 14.86 -8.51
N GLN A 207 2.58 15.47 -9.62
CA GLN A 207 2.90 15.03 -10.98
C GLN A 207 4.41 14.95 -11.20
N LEU A 208 5.17 15.96 -10.76
CA LEU A 208 6.63 15.94 -10.89
C LEU A 208 7.27 14.82 -10.06
N ILE A 209 6.75 14.53 -8.87
CA ILE A 209 7.20 13.41 -8.03
C ILE A 209 6.95 12.07 -8.74
N PHE A 210 5.75 11.86 -9.28
CA PHE A 210 5.44 10.62 -10.01
C PHE A 210 6.21 10.50 -11.32
N LEU A 211 6.53 11.62 -11.98
CA LEU A 211 7.36 11.62 -13.18
C LEU A 211 8.81 11.23 -12.83
N PHE A 212 9.34 11.74 -11.73
CA PHE A 212 10.65 11.37 -11.22
C PHE A 212 10.70 9.88 -10.85
N ASP A 213 9.71 9.36 -10.12
CA ASP A 213 9.58 7.93 -9.80
C ASP A 213 9.55 7.06 -11.08
N PHE A 214 8.79 7.49 -12.10
CA PHE A 214 8.77 6.83 -13.41
C PHE A 214 10.16 6.81 -14.06
N ILE A 215 10.90 7.93 -14.06
CA ILE A 215 12.24 8.01 -14.64
C ILE A 215 13.21 7.08 -13.90
N CYS A 216 13.15 7.03 -12.57
CA CYS A 216 13.97 6.12 -11.78
C CYS A 216 13.69 4.65 -12.11
N LYS A 217 12.41 4.25 -12.19
CA LYS A 217 12.00 2.89 -12.57
C LYS A 217 12.39 2.54 -14.01
N ALA A 218 12.28 3.50 -14.94
CA ALA A 218 12.74 3.33 -16.31
C ALA A 218 14.26 3.14 -16.37
N ALA A 219 15.02 3.90 -15.58
CA ALA A 219 16.47 3.75 -15.49
C ALA A 219 16.88 2.40 -14.89
N SER A 220 16.21 1.92 -13.84
CA SER A 220 16.49 0.60 -13.25
C SER A 220 16.19 -0.53 -14.22
N PHE A 221 15.11 -0.44 -15.00
CA PHE A 221 14.79 -1.42 -16.05
C PHE A 221 15.84 -1.49 -17.16
N LEU A 222 16.48 -0.36 -17.52
CA LEU A 222 17.57 -0.36 -18.49
C LEU A 222 18.85 -1.02 -17.96
N GLN A 223 19.03 -1.05 -16.63
CA GLN A 223 20.19 -1.67 -15.98
C GLN A 223 19.98 -3.17 -15.71
N GLU A 224 18.74 -3.61 -15.51
CA GLU A 224 18.41 -5.00 -15.17
C GLU A 224 18.72 -5.96 -16.33
N ARG A 225 19.58 -6.95 -16.07
CA ARG A 225 19.97 -7.96 -17.06
C ARG A 225 19.16 -9.26 -16.94
N ASP A 226 18.59 -9.55 -15.77
CA ASP A 226 17.83 -10.77 -15.56
C ASP A 226 16.46 -10.68 -16.24
N PRO A 227 16.12 -11.62 -17.16
CA PRO A 227 14.83 -11.61 -17.84
C PRO A 227 13.63 -11.72 -16.90
N ILE A 228 13.74 -12.42 -15.77
CA ILE A 228 12.63 -12.63 -14.83
C ILE A 228 12.29 -11.32 -14.13
N ASN A 229 13.30 -10.64 -13.58
CA ASN A 229 13.13 -9.33 -12.95
C ASN A 229 12.64 -8.29 -13.96
N ARG A 230 13.09 -8.39 -15.21
CA ARG A 230 12.73 -7.47 -16.28
C ARG A 230 11.24 -7.46 -16.58
N GLU A 231 10.55 -8.60 -16.51
CA GLU A 231 9.09 -8.64 -16.70
C GLU A 231 8.35 -7.92 -15.58
N ALA A 232 8.75 -8.15 -14.32
CA ALA A 232 8.17 -7.44 -13.17
C ALA A 232 8.40 -5.93 -13.25
N PHE A 233 9.62 -5.50 -13.61
CA PHE A 233 9.92 -4.08 -13.82
C PHE A 233 9.11 -3.47 -14.97
N ASN A 234 8.88 -4.21 -16.06
CA ASN A 234 8.05 -3.74 -17.17
C ASN A 234 6.62 -3.42 -16.71
N GLN A 235 6.02 -4.30 -15.90
CA GLN A 235 4.69 -4.07 -15.31
C GLN A 235 4.66 -2.80 -14.44
N GLN A 236 5.70 -2.59 -13.62
CA GLN A 236 5.82 -1.40 -12.78
C GLN A 236 5.97 -0.11 -13.60
N ILE A 237 6.75 -0.14 -14.69
CA ILE A 237 6.91 1.01 -15.60
C ILE A 237 5.60 1.35 -16.28
N ILE A 238 4.90 0.36 -16.82
CA ILE A 238 3.60 0.54 -17.48
C ILE A 238 2.59 1.14 -16.48
N GLY A 239 2.52 0.60 -15.27
CA GLY A 239 1.67 1.12 -14.20
C GLY A 239 2.03 2.55 -13.78
N SER A 240 3.32 2.84 -13.64
CA SER A 240 3.81 4.19 -13.29
C SER A 240 3.51 5.21 -14.39
N LEU A 241 3.67 4.84 -15.66
CA LEU A 241 3.31 5.66 -16.81
C LEU A 241 1.79 5.93 -16.83
N TRP A 242 0.98 4.92 -16.56
CA TRP A 242 -0.48 5.05 -16.48
C TRP A 242 -0.92 6.01 -15.36
N ILE A 243 -0.31 5.93 -14.17
CA ILE A 243 -0.56 6.88 -13.07
C ILE A 243 -0.16 8.30 -13.48
N ASN A 244 1.01 8.47 -14.11
CA ASN A 244 1.45 9.78 -14.60
C ASN A 244 0.49 10.37 -15.65
N LEU A 245 -0.01 9.55 -16.57
CA LEU A 245 -1.05 9.97 -17.51
C LEU A 245 -2.31 10.38 -16.76
N LEU A 246 -2.76 9.59 -15.79
CA LEU A 246 -3.96 9.89 -15.00
C LEU A 246 -3.84 11.21 -14.23
N ILE A 247 -2.69 11.50 -13.61
CA ILE A 247 -2.49 12.74 -12.86
C ILE A 247 -2.34 13.93 -13.83
N LEU A 248 -1.77 13.73 -15.03
CA LEU A 248 -1.74 14.74 -16.10
C LEU A 248 -3.16 15.13 -16.55
N CYS A 249 -4.10 14.19 -16.59
CA CYS A 249 -5.51 14.47 -16.86
C CYS A 249 -6.12 15.42 -15.83
N VAL A 250 -5.83 15.18 -14.54
CA VAL A 250 -6.46 15.92 -13.43
C VAL A 250 -5.77 17.26 -13.16
N SER A 251 -4.48 17.39 -13.46
CA SER A 251 -3.73 18.64 -13.22
C SER A 251 -3.40 19.42 -14.49
N GLY A 252 -2.73 18.80 -15.45
CA GLY A 252 -2.16 19.47 -16.62
C GLY A 252 -3.23 20.11 -17.52
N LEU A 253 -4.20 19.32 -17.96
CA LEU A 253 -5.25 19.81 -18.88
C LEU A 253 -6.17 20.87 -18.23
N PRO A 254 -6.62 20.72 -16.97
CA PRO A 254 -7.37 21.76 -16.28
C PRO A 254 -6.56 23.02 -16.02
N THR A 255 -5.28 22.90 -15.66
CA THR A 255 -4.38 24.05 -15.49
C THR A 255 -4.27 24.82 -16.79
N PHE A 256 -4.01 24.14 -17.91
CA PHE A 256 -3.94 24.77 -19.22
C PHE A 256 -5.27 25.46 -19.59
N SER A 257 -6.40 24.76 -19.42
CA SER A 257 -7.74 25.33 -19.67
C SER A 257 -8.02 26.57 -18.83
N MET A 258 -7.67 26.54 -17.53
CA MET A 258 -7.87 27.67 -16.62
C MET A 258 -6.96 28.86 -16.95
N VAL A 259 -5.73 28.61 -17.41
CA VAL A 259 -4.83 29.67 -17.89
C VAL A 259 -5.43 30.32 -19.14
N CYS A 260 -5.89 29.54 -20.11
CA CYS A 260 -6.56 30.05 -21.30
C CYS A 260 -7.81 30.87 -20.95
N TYR A 261 -8.61 30.38 -20.00
CA TYR A 261 -9.81 31.07 -19.53
C TYR A 261 -9.48 32.41 -18.84
N THR A 262 -8.47 32.42 -17.95
CA THR A 262 -8.04 33.64 -17.26
C THR A 262 -7.51 34.68 -18.24
N ILE A 263 -6.74 34.26 -19.26
CA ILE A 263 -6.28 35.14 -20.33
C ILE A 263 -7.45 35.70 -21.14
N LYS A 264 -8.47 34.88 -21.48
CA LYS A 264 -9.68 35.38 -22.15
C LYS A 264 -10.39 36.42 -21.30
N LEU A 265 -10.58 36.15 -20.01
CA LEU A 265 -11.23 37.09 -19.09
C LEU A 265 -10.48 38.42 -18.96
N GLN A 266 -9.15 38.39 -18.98
CA GLN A 266 -8.34 39.60 -18.83
C GLN A 266 -8.17 40.39 -20.14
N THR A 267 -8.04 39.71 -21.28
CA THR A 267 -7.70 40.35 -22.56
C THR A 267 -8.87 40.47 -23.53
N GLY A 268 -9.97 39.76 -23.28
CA GLY A 268 -11.10 39.61 -24.21
C GLY A 268 -10.80 38.80 -25.48
N LYS A 269 -9.58 38.26 -25.64
CA LYS A 269 -9.16 37.53 -26.86
C LYS A 269 -9.30 36.01 -26.70
N ASN A 270 -9.82 35.35 -27.74
CA ASN A 270 -10.13 33.91 -27.77
C ASN A 270 -8.94 32.99 -28.14
N SER A 271 -7.69 33.40 -27.94
CA SER A 271 -6.57 32.87 -28.75
C SER A 271 -6.15 31.42 -28.51
N TYR A 272 -6.54 30.75 -27.42
CA TYR A 272 -5.98 29.42 -27.07
C TYR A 272 -6.97 28.31 -26.69
N ASN A 273 -8.27 28.58 -26.65
CA ASN A 273 -9.24 27.58 -26.18
C ASN A 273 -9.42 26.40 -27.17
N THR A 274 -9.33 26.66 -28.48
CA THR A 274 -9.37 25.60 -29.50
C THR A 274 -8.20 24.62 -29.33
N LEU A 275 -7.01 25.12 -28.97
CA LEU A 275 -5.86 24.27 -28.67
C LEU A 275 -6.11 23.39 -27.44
N SER A 276 -6.76 23.92 -26.40
CA SER A 276 -7.14 23.17 -25.21
C SER A 276 -8.11 22.02 -25.53
N ILE A 277 -9.09 22.26 -26.40
CA ILE A 277 -10.02 21.22 -26.89
C ILE A 277 -9.25 20.13 -27.63
N THR A 278 -8.40 20.51 -28.59
CA THR A 278 -7.61 19.57 -29.38
C THR A 278 -6.71 18.71 -28.50
N LEU A 279 -6.01 19.32 -27.53
CA LEU A 279 -5.17 18.60 -26.57
C LEU A 279 -5.98 17.63 -25.71
N SER A 280 -7.17 18.02 -25.24
CA SER A 280 -8.06 17.18 -24.43
C SER A 280 -8.57 15.97 -25.21
N VAL A 281 -8.93 16.15 -26.50
CA VAL A 281 -9.36 15.06 -27.39
C VAL A 281 -8.21 14.09 -27.68
N ILE A 282 -7.03 14.61 -28.07
CA ILE A 282 -5.84 13.79 -28.34
C ILE A 282 -5.45 13.01 -27.08
N TYR A 283 -5.38 13.68 -25.93
CA TYR A 283 -5.09 13.03 -24.65
C TYR A 283 -6.08 11.91 -24.34
N SER A 284 -7.38 12.16 -24.52
CA SER A 284 -8.42 11.16 -24.26
C SER A 284 -8.26 9.92 -25.14
N LEU A 285 -7.97 10.10 -26.43
CA LEU A 285 -7.70 8.99 -27.35
C LEU A 285 -6.46 8.20 -26.92
N VAL A 286 -5.35 8.89 -26.63
CA VAL A 286 -4.10 8.26 -26.19
C VAL A 286 -4.32 7.49 -24.89
N PHE A 287 -5.00 8.08 -23.90
CA PHE A 287 -5.26 7.43 -22.60
C PHE A 287 -6.15 6.19 -22.74
N ILE A 288 -7.19 6.26 -23.56
CA ILE A 288 -8.08 5.11 -23.83
C ILE A 288 -7.33 3.99 -24.53
N VAL A 289 -6.62 4.31 -25.62
CA VAL A 289 -5.83 3.31 -26.38
C VAL A 289 -4.78 2.67 -25.49
N PHE A 290 -4.04 3.47 -24.72
CA PHE A 290 -3.03 2.98 -23.78
C PHE A 290 -3.64 2.04 -22.72
N THR A 291 -4.75 2.45 -22.10
CA THR A 291 -5.42 1.65 -21.05
C THR A 291 -5.98 0.33 -21.61
N LEU A 292 -6.54 0.35 -22.82
CA LEU A 292 -7.05 -0.85 -23.48
C LEU A 292 -5.92 -1.79 -23.91
N TYR A 293 -4.84 -1.25 -24.47
CA TYR A 293 -3.70 -2.03 -24.94
C TYR A 293 -2.97 -2.72 -23.78
N TYR A 294 -2.72 -2.01 -22.67
CA TYR A 294 -2.02 -2.55 -21.50
C TYR A 294 -2.95 -3.10 -20.41
N ARG A 295 -4.21 -3.41 -20.72
CA ARG A 295 -5.23 -3.79 -19.74
C ARG A 295 -4.81 -4.94 -18.81
N ILE A 296 -4.14 -5.97 -19.33
CA ILE A 296 -3.71 -7.14 -18.55
C ILE A 296 -2.59 -6.74 -17.58
N SER A 297 -1.54 -6.09 -18.07
CA SER A 297 -0.41 -5.62 -17.24
C SER A 297 -0.87 -4.62 -16.17
N LEU A 298 -1.81 -3.72 -16.51
CA LEU A 298 -2.40 -2.80 -15.54
C LEU A 298 -3.20 -3.53 -14.47
N SER A 299 -3.93 -4.60 -14.83
CA SER A 299 -4.66 -5.42 -13.85
C SER A 299 -3.72 -6.06 -12.83
N GLN A 300 -2.59 -6.60 -13.29
CA GLN A 300 -1.56 -7.18 -12.43
C GLN A 300 -0.89 -6.11 -11.55
N PHE A 301 -0.59 -4.94 -12.12
CA PHE A 301 -0.06 -3.81 -11.36
C PHE A 301 -1.03 -3.34 -10.26
N VAL A 302 -2.31 -3.22 -10.57
CA VAL A 302 -3.33 -2.83 -9.58
C VAL A 302 -3.50 -3.91 -8.51
N SER A 303 -3.48 -5.20 -8.86
CA SER A 303 -3.58 -6.28 -7.87
C SER A 303 -2.37 -6.29 -6.92
N GLN A 304 -1.16 -6.03 -7.42
CA GLN A 304 0.04 -5.88 -6.58
C GLN A 304 -0.11 -4.75 -5.56
N ILE A 305 -0.66 -3.58 -5.97
CA ILE A 305 -0.93 -2.46 -5.05
C ILE A 305 -2.00 -2.83 -4.01
N GLN A 306 -2.98 -3.65 -4.38
CA GLN A 306 -4.00 -4.11 -3.43
C GLN A 306 -3.42 -5.12 -2.43
N GLN A 307 -2.57 -6.02 -2.89
CA GLN A 307 -1.97 -7.06 -2.06
C GLN A 307 -1.02 -6.46 -1.01
N SER A 308 -0.21 -5.46 -1.38
CA SER A 308 0.67 -4.78 -0.42
C SER A 308 -0.12 -4.16 0.75
N ARG A 309 -1.29 -3.57 0.47
CA ARG A 309 -2.18 -3.04 1.52
C ARG A 309 -2.77 -4.12 2.42
N VAL A 310 -3.11 -5.30 1.89
CA VAL A 310 -3.65 -6.40 2.71
C VAL A 310 -2.58 -6.92 3.67
N VAL A 311 -1.33 -7.05 3.21
CA VAL A 311 -0.21 -7.50 4.04
C VAL A 311 0.04 -6.50 5.17
N GLU A 312 0.11 -5.20 4.89
CA GLU A 312 0.29 -4.15 5.90
C GLU A 312 -0.80 -4.20 6.98
N ASN A 313 -2.08 -4.28 6.57
CA ASN A 313 -3.21 -4.37 7.51
C ASN A 313 -3.16 -5.63 8.39
N ASN A 314 -2.70 -6.76 7.85
CA ASN A 314 -2.59 -8.00 8.61
C ASN A 314 -1.46 -7.95 9.64
N VAL A 315 -0.34 -7.30 9.30
CA VAL A 315 0.79 -7.11 10.22
C VAL A 315 0.37 -6.21 11.39
N GLU A 316 -0.34 -5.11 11.12
CA GLU A 316 -0.82 -4.18 12.16
C GLU A 316 -1.84 -4.85 13.11
N ASN A 317 -2.81 -5.59 12.56
CA ASN A 317 -3.77 -6.33 13.38
C ASN A 317 -3.12 -7.42 14.25
N ASN A 318 -2.07 -8.08 13.74
CA ASN A 318 -1.34 -9.09 14.51
C ASN A 318 -0.50 -8.45 15.63
N ALA A 319 0.10 -7.27 15.38
CA ALA A 319 0.85 -6.53 16.39
C ALA A 319 -0.06 -6.06 17.55
N ASP A 320 -1.25 -5.53 17.23
CA ASP A 320 -2.23 -5.10 18.23
C ASP A 320 -2.76 -6.27 19.08
N ASN A 321 -3.01 -7.41 18.43
CA ASN A 321 -3.43 -8.61 19.16
C ASN A 321 -2.32 -9.12 20.08
N GLN A 322 -1.06 -9.13 19.62
CA GLN A 322 0.08 -9.51 20.45
C GLN A 322 0.27 -8.57 21.65
N GLN A 323 0.08 -7.25 21.48
CA GLN A 323 0.14 -6.30 22.61
C GLN A 323 -1.00 -6.50 23.62
N ARG A 324 -2.22 -6.85 23.18
CA ARG A 324 -3.33 -7.16 24.10
C ARG A 324 -3.10 -8.44 24.92
N TYR A 325 -2.37 -9.41 24.39
CA TYR A 325 -2.00 -10.61 25.16
C TYR A 325 -0.91 -10.31 26.21
N GLN A 326 -0.06 -9.29 26.01
CA GLN A 326 0.98 -8.92 26.99
C GLN A 326 0.46 -8.05 28.15
N LEU A 327 -0.58 -7.22 27.94
CA LEU A 327 -1.16 -6.35 28.98
C LEU A 327 -2.16 -7.05 29.90
N ASN A 328 -2.61 -8.25 29.55
CA ASN A 328 -3.41 -9.10 30.44
C ASN A 328 -2.51 -10.13 31.12
N SER A 329 -1.52 -9.65 31.87
CA SER A 329 -0.81 -10.48 32.84
C SER A 329 -1.83 -10.98 33.86
N PRO A 330 -2.06 -12.30 33.99
CA PRO A 330 -3.03 -12.80 34.94
C PRO A 330 -2.54 -12.50 36.35
N SER A 331 -3.36 -11.79 37.12
CA SER A 331 -3.31 -11.76 38.58
C SER A 331 -3.19 -13.19 39.12
N SER A 332 -1.95 -13.62 39.40
CA SER A 332 -1.40 -14.60 40.36
C SER A 332 -2.21 -15.81 40.87
N LYS A 333 -3.40 -16.16 40.37
CA LYS A 333 -4.25 -17.21 40.96
C LYS A 333 -4.67 -18.36 40.05
N HIS A 334 -4.23 -18.39 38.78
CA HIS A 334 -4.57 -19.52 37.89
C HIS A 334 -3.33 -20.07 37.14
N ARG A 335 -2.33 -20.55 37.90
CA ARG A 335 -1.09 -21.13 37.35
C ARG A 335 -1.17 -22.64 37.03
N ASN A 336 -2.35 -23.26 37.06
CA ASN A 336 -2.44 -24.74 37.08
C ASN A 336 -3.03 -25.42 35.84
N HIS A 337 -3.23 -24.74 34.69
CA HIS A 337 -3.87 -25.40 33.53
C HIS A 337 -3.13 -25.35 32.19
N LEU A 338 -1.89 -24.86 32.17
CA LEU A 338 -1.00 -24.91 31.00
C LEU A 338 0.11 -25.94 31.22
N ILE A 339 -0.27 -27.20 31.42
CA ILE A 339 0.59 -28.33 31.16
C ILE A 339 0.08 -28.94 29.85
N LYS A 340 0.35 -28.26 28.73
CA LYS A 340 0.42 -28.96 27.44
C LYS A 340 1.59 -29.94 27.61
N SER A 341 1.32 -31.23 27.47
CA SER A 341 2.30 -32.29 27.69
C SER A 341 3.57 -31.99 26.89
N LYS A 342 4.74 -32.03 27.55
CA LYS A 342 6.08 -31.85 26.97
C LYS A 342 6.24 -32.57 25.62
N GLU A 343 5.57 -33.70 25.45
CA GLU A 343 5.52 -34.51 24.23
C GLU A 343 4.94 -33.82 22.99
N GLN A 344 3.88 -32.99 23.10
CA GLN A 344 3.25 -32.34 21.94
C GLN A 344 4.06 -31.16 21.39
N ILE A 345 4.96 -30.60 22.19
CA ILE A 345 5.77 -29.46 21.78
C ILE A 345 7.06 -29.97 21.12
N LEU A 346 7.63 -31.07 21.63
CA LEU A 346 8.79 -31.71 21.01
C LEU A 346 8.56 -32.11 19.54
N THR A 347 7.33 -32.37 19.10
CA THR A 347 7.04 -32.75 17.70
C THR A 347 7.21 -31.62 16.70
N HIS A 348 7.25 -30.36 17.13
CA HIS A 348 7.36 -29.20 16.24
C HIS A 348 8.74 -28.53 16.26
N LEU A 349 9.66 -28.97 17.12
CA LEU A 349 11.00 -28.40 17.19
C LEU A 349 11.94 -29.05 16.16
N PRO A 350 12.74 -28.26 15.44
CA PRO A 350 13.74 -28.79 14.52
C PRO A 350 14.80 -29.56 15.32
N GLN A 351 15.10 -30.79 14.91
CA GLN A 351 16.12 -31.62 15.56
C GLN A 351 17.54 -31.04 15.42
N TYR A 352 17.76 -30.21 14.40
CA TYR A 352 19.04 -29.60 14.09
C TYR A 352 18.87 -28.12 13.71
N LEU A 353 19.85 -27.32 14.10
CA LEU A 353 19.99 -25.94 13.67
C LEU A 353 21.32 -25.74 12.94
N ILE A 354 21.33 -24.77 12.03
CA ILE A 354 22.52 -24.29 11.33
C ILE A 354 22.98 -23.01 12.03
N ARG A 355 24.24 -23.00 12.48
CA ARG A 355 24.88 -21.83 13.06
C ARG A 355 25.33 -20.90 11.94
N LEU A 356 24.72 -19.72 11.81
CA LEU A 356 25.11 -18.71 10.82
C LEU A 356 26.14 -17.72 11.39
N SER A 357 26.10 -17.51 12.71
CA SER A 357 27.06 -16.67 13.42
C SER A 357 27.24 -17.18 14.86
N GLN A 358 28.11 -16.54 15.64
CA GLN A 358 28.30 -16.92 17.03
C GLN A 358 27.02 -16.81 17.86
N THR A 359 26.14 -15.89 17.50
CA THR A 359 24.93 -15.52 18.25
C THR A 359 23.63 -15.81 17.49
N TYR A 360 23.68 -16.46 16.33
CA TYR A 360 22.50 -16.68 15.49
C TYR A 360 22.46 -18.07 14.85
N PHE A 361 21.30 -18.71 14.97
CA PHE A 361 20.99 -20.07 14.54
C PHE A 361 19.68 -20.09 13.75
N MET A 362 19.61 -20.95 12.74
CA MET A 362 18.41 -21.12 11.89
C MET A 362 18.01 -22.60 11.83
N PRO A 363 16.70 -22.96 11.81
CA PRO A 363 16.26 -24.33 11.60
C PRO A 363 16.85 -24.94 10.33
N ALA A 364 17.38 -26.17 10.42
CA ALA A 364 17.79 -26.91 9.23
C ALA A 364 16.53 -27.38 8.49
N ASN A 365 16.39 -27.04 7.21
CA ASN A 365 15.28 -27.52 6.39
C ASN A 365 15.46 -29.02 6.10
N ASP A 366 14.40 -29.82 6.30
CA ASP A 366 14.45 -31.27 6.07
C ASP A 366 14.75 -31.67 4.61
N LYS A 367 14.63 -30.74 3.65
CA LYS A 367 14.92 -30.97 2.22
C LYS A 367 16.40 -31.20 1.90
N ASP A 368 17.31 -30.96 2.85
CA ASP A 368 18.75 -31.16 2.66
C ASP A 368 19.24 -32.56 3.10
N LYS A 369 18.37 -33.42 3.64
CA LYS A 369 18.75 -34.76 4.15
C LYS A 369 19.11 -35.76 3.04
N ASP A 370 18.65 -35.57 1.80
CA ASP A 370 18.85 -36.56 0.73
C ASP A 370 20.08 -36.30 -0.16
N ASN A 371 20.79 -35.17 -0.01
CA ASN A 371 21.93 -34.82 -0.87
C ASN A 371 23.32 -34.92 -0.19
N ALA A 372 23.39 -35.36 1.07
CA ALA A 372 24.63 -35.33 1.86
C ALA A 372 25.62 -36.50 1.61
N SER A 373 25.38 -37.39 0.64
CA SER A 373 26.26 -38.55 0.39
C SER A 373 27.32 -38.34 -0.70
N GLN A 374 27.32 -37.23 -1.46
CA GLN A 374 28.36 -36.97 -2.45
C GLN A 374 28.59 -35.47 -2.66
N GLN A 375 29.54 -34.87 -1.94
CA GLN A 375 30.50 -33.91 -2.51
C GLN A 375 31.52 -33.42 -1.47
N LYS A 376 32.76 -33.91 -1.61
CA LYS A 376 33.95 -33.18 -1.21
C LYS A 376 34.23 -32.13 -2.29
N GLN A 377 34.06 -30.85 -2.00
CA GLN A 377 34.91 -29.75 -2.49
C GLN A 377 34.53 -28.41 -1.80
N PRO A 378 35.51 -27.57 -1.42
CA PRO A 378 35.23 -26.32 -0.75
C PRO A 378 34.92 -25.23 -1.80
N GLN A 379 33.66 -24.81 -1.91
CA GLN A 379 33.32 -23.58 -2.63
C GLN A 379 33.43 -22.38 -1.70
N LYS A 380 34.37 -21.48 -2.02
CA LYS A 380 34.51 -20.16 -1.41
C LYS A 380 33.26 -19.32 -1.72
N PHE A 381 32.52 -18.96 -0.69
CA PHE A 381 31.53 -17.87 -0.74
C PHE A 381 32.27 -16.53 -0.83
N GLN A 382 32.21 -15.86 -2.00
CA GLN A 382 32.67 -14.49 -2.18
C GLN A 382 31.54 -13.52 -1.81
N PHE A 383 31.73 -12.79 -0.71
CA PHE A 383 30.99 -11.56 -0.43
C PHE A 383 31.55 -10.45 -1.32
N GLU A 384 30.73 -9.91 -2.21
CA GLU A 384 31.09 -8.82 -3.11
C GLU A 384 30.98 -7.48 -2.37
N GLN A 385 32.10 -6.97 -1.85
CA GLN A 385 32.19 -5.59 -1.35
C GLN A 385 32.36 -4.63 -2.53
N GLN A 386 31.39 -3.74 -2.71
CA GLN A 386 31.42 -2.68 -3.72
C GLN A 386 32.58 -1.70 -3.46
N HIS A 387 33.50 -1.63 -4.42
CA HIS A 387 34.58 -0.66 -4.48
C HIS A 387 34.08 0.74 -4.87
N PHE A 388 34.19 1.70 -3.94
CA PHE A 388 34.14 3.13 -4.23
C PHE A 388 35.51 3.59 -4.79
N LYS A 389 35.55 4.05 -6.05
CA LYS A 389 36.73 4.72 -6.64
C LYS A 389 36.79 6.17 -6.15
N ARG A 390 37.87 6.54 -5.44
CA ARG A 390 38.27 7.94 -5.20
C ARG A 390 39.59 8.22 -5.90
N ASN A 391 39.63 9.32 -6.65
CA ASN A 391 40.78 9.82 -7.41
C ASN A 391 41.91 10.29 -6.48
N LYS A 392 43.15 10.10 -6.97
CA LYS A 392 44.40 10.61 -6.38
C LYS A 392 44.64 12.08 -6.72
N THR A 393 45.14 12.82 -5.73
CA THR A 393 46.20 13.84 -5.88
C THR A 393 47.00 13.93 -4.57
N ASP A 394 48.29 14.25 -4.71
CA ASP A 394 49.41 14.05 -3.78
C ASP A 394 49.46 14.98 -2.55
N GLN A 395 50.03 14.50 -1.43
CA GLN A 395 51.25 15.03 -0.76
C GLN A 395 51.49 14.44 0.65
N ASP A 396 52.74 13.99 0.87
CA ASP A 396 53.59 13.95 2.08
C ASP A 396 53.16 13.37 3.45
N GLN A 397 53.79 12.23 3.79
CA GLN A 397 54.29 11.70 5.10
C GLN A 397 53.33 11.50 6.31
N PRO A 398 53.68 10.70 7.36
CA PRO A 398 54.61 9.58 7.49
C PRO A 398 53.92 8.27 7.96
N LYS A 399 54.69 7.17 7.91
CA LYS A 399 54.34 5.78 8.24
C LYS A 399 53.84 5.61 9.68
N PHE A 400 52.66 5.01 9.85
CA PHE A 400 52.29 4.21 11.03
C PHE A 400 51.85 2.81 10.58
N SER A 401 52.55 1.81 11.09
CA SER A 401 52.34 0.38 10.87
C SER A 401 51.27 -0.19 11.82
N ASN A 402 50.64 -1.29 11.37
CA ASN A 402 49.86 -2.30 12.11
C ASN A 402 48.41 -1.97 12.53
N ARG A 403 47.43 -2.65 11.89
CA ARG A 403 46.79 -3.86 12.46
C ARG A 403 45.74 -4.53 11.54
N ASN A 404 46.00 -5.82 11.30
CA ASN A 404 45.10 -6.99 11.36
C ASN A 404 44.08 -7.28 10.23
N SER A 405 44.43 -8.30 9.45
CA SER A 405 43.59 -9.09 8.55
C SER A 405 42.64 -10.02 9.31
N LEU A 406 41.40 -10.11 8.83
CA LEU A 406 40.27 -10.91 9.28
C LEU A 406 40.33 -12.38 8.80
N THR A 407 41.46 -13.06 8.96
CA THR A 407 41.58 -14.46 8.56
C THR A 407 42.42 -15.21 9.58
N GLU A 408 41.72 -15.76 10.58
CA GLU A 408 41.99 -17.00 11.33
C GLU A 408 41.16 -16.98 12.63
N ILE A 409 39.90 -17.41 12.53
CA ILE A 409 39.06 -17.71 13.71
C ILE A 409 39.44 -19.13 14.16
N ASN A 410 40.59 -19.26 14.79
CA ASN A 410 40.89 -20.37 15.69
C ASN A 410 40.96 -19.78 17.09
N SER A 411 39.82 -19.80 17.76
CA SER A 411 39.66 -19.19 19.06
C SER A 411 38.72 -20.07 19.88
N ASP A 412 39.33 -20.94 20.69
CA ASP A 412 38.68 -21.67 21.80
C ASP A 412 38.05 -20.71 22.85
N LYS A 413 38.08 -19.39 22.61
CA LYS A 413 37.47 -18.35 23.45
C LYS A 413 36.07 -17.94 23.01
N ASP A 414 35.60 -18.41 21.85
CA ASP A 414 34.31 -18.01 21.26
C ASP A 414 33.12 -18.90 21.66
N THR A 415 33.32 -19.78 22.65
CA THR A 415 32.27 -20.65 23.19
C THR A 415 31.73 -20.18 24.54
N GLN A 416 32.19 -19.06 25.09
CA GLN A 416 31.71 -18.57 26.40
C GLN A 416 30.43 -17.74 26.28
N CYS A 417 29.57 -17.85 27.28
CA CYS A 417 28.33 -17.08 27.44
C CYS A 417 28.65 -15.58 27.54
N PHE A 418 28.09 -14.75 26.66
CA PHE A 418 28.38 -13.30 26.69
C PHE A 418 27.81 -12.58 27.91
N ASN A 419 26.88 -13.21 28.65
CA ASN A 419 26.28 -12.60 29.84
C ASN A 419 27.11 -12.85 31.11
N CYS A 420 27.56 -14.10 31.34
CA CYS A 420 28.30 -14.44 32.55
C CYS A 420 29.81 -14.60 32.33
N TYR A 421 30.27 -14.77 31.09
CA TYR A 421 31.66 -15.06 30.72
C TYR A 421 32.31 -16.25 31.46
N GLN A 422 31.48 -17.13 32.04
CA GLN A 422 31.92 -18.25 32.88
C GLN A 422 31.58 -19.60 32.26
N ASN A 423 30.35 -19.75 31.76
CA ASN A 423 29.81 -21.01 31.24
C ASN A 423 29.81 -21.03 29.71
N GLU A 424 29.69 -22.21 29.13
CA GLU A 424 29.59 -22.41 27.68
C GLU A 424 28.25 -21.90 27.10
N SER A 425 28.31 -21.34 25.89
CA SER A 425 27.21 -20.80 25.09
C SER A 425 26.43 -21.91 24.39
N CYS A 426 25.55 -22.59 25.13
CA CYS A 426 24.79 -23.74 24.66
C CYS A 426 23.26 -23.55 24.65
N ALA A 427 22.75 -22.31 24.74
CA ALA A 427 21.31 -22.00 24.69
C ALA A 427 20.94 -21.10 23.52
N VAL A 428 19.76 -21.35 22.93
CA VAL A 428 19.16 -20.57 21.83
C VAL A 428 17.71 -20.24 22.16
N TYR A 429 17.30 -19.01 21.85
CA TYR A 429 15.93 -18.54 21.96
C TYR A 429 15.13 -18.77 20.67
N MET A 430 14.00 -19.47 20.77
CA MET A 430 13.08 -19.68 19.64
C MET A 430 11.85 -18.77 19.75
N PRO A 431 11.29 -18.29 18.63
CA PRO A 431 11.65 -18.64 17.25
C PRO A 431 12.77 -17.76 16.65
N CYS A 432 13.32 -16.80 17.41
CA CYS A 432 14.19 -15.78 16.83
C CYS A 432 15.61 -16.28 16.46
N GLY A 433 16.05 -17.43 16.95
CA GLY A 433 17.34 -18.03 16.62
C GLY A 433 18.54 -17.42 17.33
N HIS A 434 18.36 -16.44 18.21
CA HIS A 434 19.49 -15.81 18.92
C HIS A 434 20.03 -16.72 20.04
N GLY A 435 21.35 -16.96 20.03
CA GLY A 435 22.07 -17.74 21.03
C GLY A 435 23.24 -16.98 21.66
N GLY A 436 24.32 -17.68 22.02
CA GLY A 436 25.48 -17.09 22.71
C GLY A 436 25.33 -16.98 24.23
N LEU A 437 24.34 -17.68 24.80
CA LEU A 437 24.08 -17.72 26.23
C LEU A 437 24.26 -19.13 26.77
N CYS A 438 24.65 -19.25 28.03
CA CYS A 438 24.51 -20.52 28.74
C CYS A 438 23.06 -20.76 29.17
N VAL A 439 22.71 -22.02 29.40
CA VAL A 439 21.38 -22.47 29.86
C VAL A 439 20.88 -21.67 31.06
N LYS A 440 21.73 -21.45 32.07
CA LYS A 440 21.36 -20.73 33.30
C LYS A 440 20.94 -19.29 33.01
N CYS A 441 21.77 -18.52 32.30
CA CYS A 441 21.45 -17.13 31.98
C CYS A 441 20.22 -17.00 31.08
N ALA A 442 20.06 -17.91 30.11
CA ALA A 442 18.92 -17.88 29.21
C ALA A 442 17.59 -18.19 29.93
N THR A 443 17.59 -19.18 30.82
CA THR A 443 16.40 -19.57 31.59
C THR A 443 16.04 -18.56 32.68
N GLU A 444 17.00 -17.99 33.39
CA GLU A 444 16.76 -16.91 34.37
C GLU A 444 16.11 -15.69 33.71
N TRP A 445 16.65 -15.23 32.58
CA TRP A 445 16.10 -14.11 31.83
C TRP A 445 14.71 -14.41 31.27
N PHE A 446 14.53 -15.61 30.69
CA PHE A 446 13.24 -16.06 30.18
C PHE A 446 12.16 -16.06 31.28
N ASN A 447 12.48 -16.56 32.47
CA ASN A 447 11.56 -16.58 33.61
C ASN A 447 11.17 -15.19 34.10
N GLU A 448 12.02 -14.18 33.90
CA GLU A 448 11.75 -12.80 34.32
C GLU A 448 10.98 -12.00 33.27
N LYS A 449 11.35 -12.10 31.98
CA LYS A 449 10.86 -11.19 30.92
C LYS A 449 10.10 -11.87 29.78
N GLN A 450 10.26 -13.18 29.58
CA GLN A 450 9.73 -13.92 28.42
C GLN A 450 10.09 -13.31 27.04
N GLU A 451 11.22 -12.61 26.95
CA GLU A 451 11.73 -12.00 25.71
C GLU A 451 13.21 -12.33 25.48
N CYS A 452 13.66 -12.21 24.25
CA CYS A 452 15.04 -12.49 23.87
C CYS A 452 15.97 -11.40 24.38
N LEU A 453 17.05 -11.76 25.09
CA LEU A 453 18.03 -10.81 25.62
C LEU A 453 18.70 -9.94 24.52
N ILE A 454 18.79 -10.45 23.29
CA ILE A 454 19.46 -9.77 22.18
C ILE A 454 18.49 -8.87 21.39
N CYS A 455 17.35 -9.42 20.93
CA CYS A 455 16.45 -8.70 20.02
C CYS A 455 15.12 -8.25 20.66
N ARG A 456 14.88 -8.58 21.93
CA ARG A 456 13.64 -8.25 22.68
C ARG A 456 12.33 -8.75 22.05
N LYS A 457 12.41 -9.70 21.13
CA LYS A 457 11.23 -10.40 20.59
C LYS A 457 10.74 -11.44 21.62
N PRO A 458 9.43 -11.71 21.69
CA PRO A 458 8.89 -12.74 22.57
C PRO A 458 9.53 -14.11 22.28
N VAL A 459 9.86 -14.82 23.35
CA VAL A 459 10.46 -16.16 23.28
C VAL A 459 9.37 -17.18 23.57
N GLU A 460 9.26 -18.19 22.71
CA GLU A 460 8.33 -19.30 22.90
C GLU A 460 9.00 -20.48 23.60
N SER A 461 10.30 -20.67 23.41
CA SER A 461 11.06 -21.70 24.09
C SER A 461 12.55 -21.39 24.17
N VAL A 462 13.19 -21.94 25.21
CA VAL A 462 14.64 -21.95 25.38
C VAL A 462 15.14 -23.37 25.11
N ILE A 463 15.98 -23.53 24.11
CA ILE A 463 16.51 -24.84 23.71
C ILE A 463 18.00 -24.95 24.01
N GLN A 464 18.42 -26.14 24.45
CA GLN A 464 19.81 -26.48 24.65
C GLN A 464 20.37 -27.14 23.39
N ILE A 465 21.56 -26.72 22.98
CA ILE A 465 22.23 -27.22 21.78
C ILE A 465 23.59 -27.87 22.11
N SER A 466 23.96 -28.90 21.35
CA SER A 466 25.32 -29.48 21.32
C SER A 466 25.92 -29.29 19.94
N GLN A 467 27.22 -29.02 19.88
CA GLN A 467 27.94 -29.01 18.62
C GLN A 467 28.00 -30.44 18.04
N SER A 468 27.60 -30.60 16.77
CA SER A 468 27.61 -31.89 16.06
C SER A 468 28.63 -31.90 14.92
N GLU A 469 28.54 -30.94 14.00
CA GLU A 469 29.43 -30.80 12.84
C GLU A 469 29.76 -29.32 12.58
N GLN A 470 30.69 -29.01 11.66
CA GLN A 470 31.35 -27.69 11.53
C GLN A 470 30.43 -26.45 11.41
N ASN A 471 29.13 -26.59 11.14
CA ASN A 471 28.13 -25.52 11.28
C ASN A 471 26.74 -26.01 11.72
N LYS A 472 26.64 -27.27 12.17
CA LYS A 472 25.37 -27.92 12.52
C LYS A 472 25.38 -28.26 14.01
N VAL A 473 24.35 -27.80 14.71
CA VAL A 473 24.14 -28.07 16.13
C VAL A 473 22.89 -28.91 16.31
N GLN A 474 22.94 -29.86 17.22
CA GLN A 474 21.83 -30.74 17.56
C GLN A 474 21.08 -30.14 18.75
N VAL A 475 19.75 -30.15 18.69
CA VAL A 475 18.91 -29.77 19.84
C VAL A 475 18.87 -30.95 20.82
N ILE A 476 19.38 -30.74 22.04
CA ILE A 476 19.49 -31.77 23.07
C ILE A 476 18.21 -31.84 23.91
N ASP A 477 17.74 -30.68 24.39
CA ASP A 477 16.59 -30.59 25.29
C ASP A 477 15.90 -29.22 25.14
N VAL A 478 14.68 -29.15 25.63
CA VAL A 478 13.90 -27.91 25.74
C VAL A 478 13.69 -27.60 27.21
N LEU A 479 14.22 -26.46 27.63
CA LEU A 479 14.46 -26.13 29.03
C LEU A 479 13.32 -25.33 29.64
N ALA A 480 12.64 -24.49 28.85
CA ALA A 480 11.56 -23.63 29.31
C ALA A 480 10.56 -23.32 28.18
N PHE A 481 9.29 -23.17 28.58
CA PHE A 481 8.13 -22.80 27.78
C PHE A 481 7.25 -21.81 28.54
#